data_AF-A0A0C3FAG3-F1
#
_entry.id   AF-A0A0C3FAG3-F1
#
_cell.length_a   1.000
_cell.length_b   1.000
_cell.length_c   1.000
_cell.angle_alpha   90.00
_cell.angle_beta   90.00
_cell.angle_gamma   90.00
#
_symmetry.space_group_name_H-M   'P 1'
#
loop_
_entity.id
_entity.type
_entity.pdbx_description
1 polymer ?
#
loop_
_entity_poly.entity_id
_entity_poly.type
_entity_poly.pdbx_seq_one_letter_code
_entity_poly.pdbx_strand_id
1 'polypeptide(L)'
;MKLTSVLLSVVLACGLATAAPSEDNSAGSATAERSKIVTFYDQTNYTGQNYTLFNNRLHYCVDFTRGPLVVSSAKLFDNTVCDLYTEQGCGIDSYVLTIAEDTPNTGLIDQFSMHCTTVVEN
;
A
#
# COMPACT_ATOMS: atom_id res chain seq x y z
N MET A 1 16.36 -50.04 49.05
CA MET A 1 16.36 -48.56 48.96
C MET A 1 15.22 -48.20 48.01
N LYS A 2 13.99 -47.91 48.44
CA LYS A 2 13.45 -46.71 49.13
C LYS A 2 13.53 -45.43 48.26
N LEU A 3 12.34 -44.88 47.98
CA LEU A 3 11.94 -43.48 47.68
C LEU A 3 11.61 -43.03 46.22
N THR A 4 10.30 -42.79 46.03
CA THR A 4 9.60 -41.58 45.48
C THR A 4 9.88 -41.15 44.04
N SER A 5 8.94 -41.19 43.09
CA SER A 5 7.65 -40.45 42.98
C SER A 5 7.77 -38.94 43.23
N VAL A 6 7.84 -38.15 42.16
CA VAL A 6 7.29 -36.79 42.10
C VAL A 6 6.77 -36.53 40.67
N LEU A 7 5.45 -36.42 40.56
CA LEU A 7 4.74 -35.81 39.44
C LEU A 7 4.98 -34.29 39.45
N LEU A 8 5.28 -33.69 38.30
CA LEU A 8 5.19 -32.24 38.12
C LEU A 8 4.19 -31.96 36.99
N SER A 9 2.98 -31.55 37.36
CA SER A 9 1.94 -31.06 36.45
C SER A 9 2.04 -29.54 36.38
N VAL A 10 2.26 -28.99 35.19
CA VAL A 10 2.09 -27.55 34.94
C VAL A 10 0.77 -27.37 34.20
N VAL A 11 -0.25 -26.96 34.94
CA VAL A 11 -1.53 -26.49 34.39
C VAL A 11 -1.38 -25.00 34.15
N LEU A 12 -1.25 -24.60 32.89
CA LEU A 12 -1.29 -23.18 32.51
C LEU A 12 -2.73 -22.81 32.18
N ALA A 13 -3.46 -22.33 33.18
CA ALA A 13 -4.74 -21.67 32.99
C ALA A 13 -4.47 -20.25 32.45
N CYS A 14 -4.88 -19.97 31.22
CA CYS A 14 -5.07 -18.60 30.76
C CYS A 14 -6.55 -18.45 30.40
N GLY A 15 -7.23 -17.65 31.21
CA GLY A 15 -8.68 -17.51 31.23
C GLY A 15 -9.23 -16.91 29.93
N LEU A 16 -10.44 -17.35 29.59
CA LEU A 16 -11.27 -16.71 28.60
C LEU A 16 -11.68 -15.32 29.10
N ALA A 17 -11.27 -14.28 28.39
CA ALA A 17 -11.90 -12.97 28.50
C ALA A 17 -13.07 -12.93 27.51
N THR A 18 -14.29 -13.08 28.03
CA THR A 18 -15.52 -12.70 27.31
C THR A 18 -15.69 -11.19 27.43
N ALA A 19 -15.49 -10.46 26.34
CA ALA A 19 -15.95 -9.07 26.22
C ALA A 19 -17.35 -9.08 25.58
N ALA A 20 -18.33 -8.58 26.32
CA ALA A 20 -19.69 -8.34 25.84
C ALA A 20 -19.72 -7.18 24.82
N PRO A 21 -20.67 -7.16 23.87
CA PRO A 21 -20.82 -6.07 22.93
C PRO A 21 -21.65 -4.95 23.56
N SER A 22 -21.05 -3.79 23.75
CA SER A 22 -21.77 -2.55 23.98
C SER A 22 -20.99 -1.42 23.33
N GLU A 23 -21.54 -0.87 22.26
CA GLU A 23 -21.78 0.57 22.09
C GLU A 23 -22.45 0.81 20.73
N ASP A 24 -23.73 1.16 20.81
CA ASP A 24 -24.40 1.93 19.78
C ASP A 24 -23.63 3.25 19.64
N ASN A 25 -22.87 3.38 18.55
CA ASN A 25 -22.40 4.64 18.03
C ASN A 25 -22.89 4.74 16.58
N SER A 26 -24.21 4.84 16.41
CA SER A 26 -24.79 5.47 15.24
C SER A 26 -24.51 6.98 15.30
N ALA A 27 -23.26 7.37 15.04
CA ALA A 27 -22.84 8.75 14.82
C ALA A 27 -21.91 8.75 13.61
N GLY A 28 -22.37 9.40 12.54
CA GLY A 28 -21.82 9.28 11.20
C GLY A 28 -20.31 9.48 11.14
N SER A 29 -19.61 8.41 10.79
CA SER A 29 -18.31 8.56 10.14
C SER A 29 -18.59 8.78 8.66
N ALA A 30 -18.65 10.04 8.24
CA ALA A 30 -18.19 10.38 6.90
C ALA A 30 -16.70 10.05 6.87
N THR A 31 -16.39 8.76 6.79
CA THR A 31 -15.09 8.27 6.38
C THR A 31 -14.91 8.89 5.02
N ALA A 32 -14.10 9.93 4.90
CA ALA A 32 -13.68 10.42 3.60
C ALA A 32 -13.11 9.20 2.88
N GLU A 33 -13.88 8.61 1.97
CA GLU A 33 -13.45 7.46 1.19
C GLU A 33 -12.12 7.89 0.57
N ARG A 34 -11.05 7.18 0.94
CA ARG A 34 -9.77 7.41 0.31
C ARG A 34 -9.91 6.93 -1.12
N SER A 35 -10.25 7.82 -2.04
CA SER A 35 -10.28 7.49 -3.46
C SER A 35 -8.89 7.01 -3.87
N LYS A 36 -8.83 5.81 -4.44
CA LYS A 36 -7.60 5.27 -5.02
C LYS A 36 -7.28 6.10 -6.25
N ILE A 37 -6.00 6.38 -6.47
CA ILE A 37 -5.56 7.16 -7.64
C ILE A 37 -4.73 6.31 -8.59
N VAL A 38 -3.93 5.40 -8.05
CA VAL A 38 -3.17 4.43 -8.83
C VAL A 38 -2.83 3.21 -7.98
N THR A 39 -2.79 2.04 -8.61
CA THR A 39 -2.23 0.82 -8.05
C THR A 39 -1.13 0.30 -8.97
N PHE A 40 0.09 0.20 -8.45
CA PHE A 40 1.23 -0.42 -9.13
C PHE A 40 1.37 -1.88 -8.71
N TYR A 41 1.85 -2.72 -9.63
CA TYR A 41 2.05 -4.14 -9.45
C TYR A 41 3.48 -4.54 -9.85
N ASP A 42 4.07 -5.47 -9.10
CA ASP A 42 5.41 -6.00 -9.38
C ASP A 42 5.44 -6.99 -10.55
N GLN A 43 4.29 -7.48 -11.00
CA GLN A 43 4.14 -8.33 -12.19
C GLN A 43 3.25 -7.67 -13.26
N THR A 44 3.28 -8.23 -14.47
CA THR A 44 2.45 -7.78 -15.59
C THR A 44 0.99 -8.19 -15.39
N ASN A 45 0.07 -7.58 -16.14
CA ASN A 45 -1.37 -7.88 -16.11
C ASN A 45 -2.02 -7.75 -14.73
N TYR A 46 -1.52 -6.84 -13.90
CA TYR A 46 -2.10 -6.48 -12.60
C TYR A 46 -2.08 -7.62 -11.58
N THR A 47 -1.04 -8.44 -11.60
CA THR A 47 -0.84 -9.56 -10.66
C THR A 47 0.30 -9.30 -9.67
N GLY A 48 0.42 -10.15 -8.65
CA GLY A 48 1.52 -10.09 -7.69
C GLY A 48 1.32 -9.09 -6.56
N GLN A 49 2.42 -8.64 -5.98
CA GLN A 49 2.42 -7.65 -4.91
C GLN A 49 2.05 -6.29 -5.47
N ASN A 50 1.31 -5.50 -4.70
CA ASN A 50 0.83 -4.20 -5.15
C ASN A 50 1.11 -3.09 -4.14
N TYR A 51 1.22 -1.88 -4.69
CA TYR A 51 1.32 -0.64 -3.95
C TYR A 51 0.25 0.33 -4.46
N THR A 52 -0.66 0.73 -3.57
CA THR A 52 -1.77 1.63 -3.93
C THR A 52 -1.55 2.99 -3.31
N LEU A 53 -1.66 4.03 -4.13
CA LEU A 53 -1.74 5.40 -3.69
C LEU A 53 -3.19 5.87 -3.59
N PHE A 54 -3.41 6.80 -2.66
CA PHE A 54 -4.71 7.39 -2.38
C PHE A 54 -4.66 8.92 -2.56
N ASN A 55 -5.81 9.50 -2.89
CA ASN A 55 -5.99 10.89 -3.32
C ASN A 55 -5.41 11.95 -2.35
N ASN A 56 -5.30 11.63 -1.06
CA ASN A 56 -4.72 12.52 -0.06
C ASN A 56 -3.21 12.83 -0.22
N ARG A 57 -2.55 12.37 -1.30
CA ARG A 57 -1.14 12.62 -1.62
C ARG A 57 -0.88 13.13 -3.06
N LEU A 58 -1.91 13.57 -3.79
CA LEU A 58 -1.88 13.92 -5.23
C LEU A 58 -1.01 15.13 -5.66
N HIS A 59 -0.25 15.73 -4.76
CA HIS A 59 0.56 16.92 -5.09
C HIS A 59 1.96 16.88 -4.51
N TYR A 60 2.39 15.73 -4.00
CA TYR A 60 3.70 15.58 -3.38
C TYR A 60 4.49 14.51 -4.12
N CYS A 61 5.76 14.79 -4.34
CA CYS A 61 6.72 13.75 -4.66
C CYS A 61 6.74 12.71 -3.54
N VAL A 62 6.60 11.44 -3.89
CA VAL A 62 6.63 10.32 -2.94
C VAL A 62 7.91 9.53 -3.16
N ASP A 63 8.82 9.59 -2.20
CA ASP A 63 10.04 8.77 -2.19
C ASP A 63 9.79 7.38 -1.59
N PHE A 64 10.35 6.35 -2.23
CA PHE A 64 10.36 4.98 -1.72
C PHE A 64 11.58 4.76 -0.82
N THR A 65 11.42 5.06 0.48
CA THR A 65 12.51 5.00 1.47
C THR A 65 13.04 3.59 1.78
N ARG A 66 12.36 2.54 1.31
CA ARG A 66 12.75 1.13 1.52
C ARG A 66 13.46 0.49 0.32
N GLY A 67 13.86 1.30 -0.66
CA GLY A 67 14.45 0.84 -1.91
C GLY A 67 13.48 1.02 -3.10
N PRO A 68 13.94 0.72 -4.33
CA PRO A 68 13.15 0.95 -5.51
C PRO A 68 11.88 0.08 -5.50
N LEU A 69 10.77 0.69 -5.92
CA LEU A 69 9.57 -0.04 -6.27
C LEU A 69 9.76 -0.60 -7.69
N VAL A 70 9.70 -1.93 -7.81
CA VAL A 70 9.66 -2.60 -9.11
C VAL A 70 8.23 -2.48 -9.65
N VAL A 71 8.06 -1.78 -10.76
CA VAL A 71 6.75 -1.60 -11.41
C VAL A 71 6.73 -2.30 -12.76
N SER A 72 5.83 -3.28 -12.88
CA SER A 72 5.61 -4.08 -14.09
C SER A 72 4.23 -3.83 -14.73
N SER A 73 3.24 -3.40 -13.95
CA SER A 73 1.96 -2.93 -14.47
C SER A 73 1.31 -1.91 -13.52
N ALA A 74 0.40 -1.09 -14.04
CA ALA A 74 -0.25 -0.01 -13.29
C ALA A 74 -1.72 0.15 -13.67
N LYS A 75 -2.61 0.26 -12.69
CA LYS A 75 -4.01 0.65 -12.86
C LYS A 75 -4.25 2.06 -12.35
N LEU A 76 -4.79 2.93 -13.19
CA LEU A 76 -5.04 4.32 -12.87
C LEU A 76 -6.54 4.54 -12.63
N PHE A 77 -6.84 5.49 -11.77
CA PHE A 77 -8.20 5.84 -11.37
C PHE A 77 -8.37 7.35 -11.47
N ASP A 78 -9.63 7.82 -11.54
CA ASP A 78 -9.98 9.23 -11.42
C ASP A 78 -9.18 10.17 -12.35
N ASN A 79 -8.97 9.79 -13.62
CA ASN A 79 -8.16 10.56 -14.60
C ASN A 79 -6.79 11.01 -14.06
N THR A 80 -6.15 10.14 -13.27
CA THR A 80 -4.80 10.40 -12.73
C THR A 80 -3.75 10.21 -13.82
N VAL A 81 -2.68 11.00 -13.76
CA VAL A 81 -1.43 10.80 -14.49
C VAL A 81 -0.32 10.68 -13.46
N CYS A 82 0.58 9.71 -13.63
CA CYS A 82 1.71 9.48 -12.72
C CYS A 82 3.03 9.52 -13.47
N ASP A 83 3.93 10.39 -13.03
CA ASP A 83 5.32 10.43 -13.44
C ASP A 83 6.15 9.60 -12.45
N LEU A 84 6.89 8.62 -12.98
CA LEU A 84 7.76 7.74 -12.22
C LEU A 84 9.21 8.08 -12.50
N TYR A 85 10.01 8.19 -11.45
CA TYR A 85 11.39 8.67 -11.50
C TYR A 85 12.38 7.61 -11.00
N THR A 86 13.47 7.43 -11.73
CA THR A 86 14.56 6.49 -11.38
C THR A 86 15.46 6.98 -10.24
N GLU A 87 15.20 8.16 -9.69
CA GLU A 87 15.91 8.74 -8.55
C GLU A 87 14.92 9.26 -7.50
N GLN A 88 15.40 9.56 -6.30
CA GLN A 88 14.58 10.16 -5.24
C GLN A 88 14.39 11.67 -5.50
N GLY A 89 13.27 12.22 -5.04
CA GLY A 89 12.98 13.65 -5.04
C GLY A 89 12.32 14.20 -6.30
N CYS A 90 11.86 13.35 -7.22
CA CYS A 90 11.16 13.76 -8.46
C CYS A 90 11.90 14.84 -9.25
N GLY A 91 13.22 14.73 -9.33
CA GLY A 91 14.09 15.69 -10.03
C GLY A 91 13.92 15.62 -11.54
N ILE A 92 13.95 16.77 -12.19
CA ILE A 92 13.77 16.91 -13.66
C ILE A 92 14.86 16.22 -14.49
N ASP A 93 16.03 15.96 -13.90
CA ASP A 93 17.17 15.34 -14.58
C ASP A 93 17.13 13.80 -14.55
N SER A 94 16.18 13.21 -13.81
CA SER A 94 16.05 11.75 -13.72
C SER A 94 15.19 11.18 -14.86
N TYR A 95 15.38 9.89 -15.19
CA TYR A 95 14.57 9.26 -16.23
C TYR A 95 13.11 9.18 -15.78
N VAL A 96 12.21 9.70 -16.62
CA VAL A 96 10.77 9.78 -16.35
C VAL A 96 10.03 8.79 -17.24
N LEU A 97 9.24 7.91 -16.63
CA LEU A 97 8.12 7.24 -17.30
C LEU A 97 6.82 7.90 -16.85
N THR A 98 6.07 8.46 -17.78
CA THR A 98 4.70 8.92 -17.53
C THR A 98 3.70 7.82 -17.83
N ILE A 99 2.86 7.51 -16.86
CA ILE A 99 1.71 6.60 -17.00
C ILE A 99 0.44 7.46 -16.92
N ALA A 100 -0.32 7.48 -18.02
CA ALA A 100 -1.56 8.25 -18.13
C ALA A 100 -2.80 7.36 -18.37
N GLU A 101 -2.60 6.05 -18.51
CA GLU A 101 -3.66 5.07 -18.72
C GLU A 101 -3.28 3.72 -18.12
N ASP A 102 -4.28 2.85 -17.95
CA ASP A 102 -4.09 1.47 -17.49
C ASP A 102 -3.03 0.75 -18.34
N THR A 103 -1.91 0.39 -17.72
CA THR A 103 -0.76 -0.18 -18.41
C THR A 103 -0.50 -1.61 -17.93
N PRO A 104 -0.87 -2.64 -18.72
CA PRO A 104 -0.71 -4.05 -18.31
C PRO A 104 0.75 -4.53 -18.37
N ASN A 105 1.64 -3.79 -19.03
CA ASN A 105 3.07 -4.07 -19.06
C ASN A 105 3.86 -2.77 -19.26
N THR A 106 4.58 -2.33 -18.23
CA THR A 106 5.45 -1.14 -18.26
C THR A 106 6.88 -1.44 -18.73
N GLY A 107 7.22 -2.70 -18.95
CA GLY A 107 8.58 -3.11 -19.33
C GLY A 107 9.55 -3.33 -18.17
N LEU A 108 9.04 -3.47 -16.93
CA LEU A 108 9.82 -3.62 -15.68
C LEU A 108 10.73 -2.42 -15.42
N ILE A 109 10.37 -1.58 -14.45
CA ILE A 109 11.16 -0.39 -14.13
C ILE A 109 11.35 -0.28 -12.62
N ASP A 110 12.60 -0.10 -12.21
CA ASP A 110 12.98 0.22 -10.84
C ASP A 110 12.78 1.72 -10.60
N GLN A 111 11.85 2.07 -9.72
CA GLN A 111 11.46 3.47 -9.47
C GLN A 111 11.74 3.86 -8.03
N PHE A 112 12.30 5.05 -7.81
CA PHE A 112 12.68 5.54 -6.49
C PHE A 112 11.77 6.65 -5.99
N SER A 113 11.13 7.38 -6.88
CA SER A 113 10.08 8.33 -6.52
C SER A 113 9.00 8.42 -7.58
N MET A 114 7.88 9.05 -7.23
CA MET A 114 6.78 9.30 -8.15
C MET A 114 6.00 10.56 -7.79
N HIS A 115 5.36 11.13 -8.80
CA HIS A 115 4.43 12.22 -8.66
C HIS A 115 3.17 11.91 -9.46
N CYS A 116 2.01 11.90 -8.80
CA CYS A 116 0.73 11.62 -9.46
C CYS A 116 -0.19 12.83 -9.33
N THR A 117 -0.84 13.25 -10.42
CA THR A 117 -1.78 14.37 -10.45
C THR A 117 -3.08 13.93 -11.11
N THR A 118 -4.22 14.33 -10.54
CA THR A 118 -5.54 14.15 -11.18
C THR A 118 -5.76 15.27 -12.19
N VAL A 119 -6.03 14.90 -13.43
CA VAL A 119 -6.40 15.86 -14.48
C VAL A 119 -7.87 16.22 -14.31
N VAL A 120 -8.13 17.46 -13.89
CA VAL A 120 -9.50 18.00 -13.85
C VAL A 120 -9.85 18.45 -15.27
N GLU A 121 -10.70 17.68 -15.96
CA GLU A 121 -11.28 18.11 -17.24
C GLU A 121 -12.19 19.32 -16.97
N ASN A 122 -11.92 20.42 -17.68
CA ASN A 122 -12.57 21.73 -17.51
C ASN A 122 -13.72 21.91 -18.51
#